data_AF-A0A357MKL7-F1
#
_entry.id   AF-A0A357MKL7-F1
#
_cell.length_a   1.000
_cell.length_b   1.000
_cell.length_c   1.000
_cell.angle_alpha   90.00
_cell.angle_beta   90.00
_cell.angle_gamma   90.00
#
_symmetry.space_group_name_H-M   'P 1'
#
loop_
_entity.id
_entity.type
_entity.pdbx_description
1 polymer ?
#
loop_
_entity_poly.entity_id
_entity_poly.type
_entity_poly.pdbx_seq_one_letter_code
_entity_poly.pdbx_strand_id
1 'polypeptide(L)' 'MFTVTLLCDPTTPCLDPAMGRSLCNAWGGGAFTFLAMNVAAEFQVAEAPGNFWQVWEEMQGLGVDLAIQPTEG' A
#
# COMPACT_ATOMS: atom_id res chain seq x y z
N MET A 1 7.78 -2.44 13.38
CA MET A 1 7.51 -1.45 12.31
C MET A 1 7.60 -2.17 10.98
N PHE A 2 6.62 -1.98 10.11
CA PHE A 2 6.58 -2.52 8.77
C PHE A 2 6.35 -1.41 7.76
N THR A 3 6.94 -1.57 6.59
CA THR A 3 6.68 -0.71 5.43
C THR A 3 5.73 -1.46 4.51
N VAL A 4 4.62 -0.82 4.18
CA VAL A 4 3.68 -1.28 3.17
C VAL A 4 3.96 -0.50 1.88
N THR A 5 4.14 -1.22 0.79
CA THR A 5 4.28 -0.65 -0.55
C THR A 5 3.08 -1.05 -1.39
N LEU A 6 2.41 -0.05 -1.99
CA LEU A 6 1.43 -0.24 -3.03
C LEU A 6 2.10 -0.01 -4.37
N LEU A 7 1.85 -0.88 -5.33
CA LEU A 7 2.41 -0.78 -6.67
C LEU A 7 1.41 -1.26 -7.72
N CYS A 8 1.41 -0.65 -8.90
CA CYS A 8 0.65 -1.11 -10.05
C CYS A 8 1.52 -1.07 -11.30
N ASP A 9 0.99 -1.54 -12.42
CA ASP A 9 1.69 -1.51 -13.70
C ASP A 9 2.05 -0.05 -14.08
N PRO A 10 3.34 0.30 -14.23
CA PRO A 10 3.75 1.65 -14.61
C PRO A 10 3.25 2.08 -15.99
N THR A 11 2.92 1.12 -16.87
CA THR A 11 2.34 1.38 -18.19
C THR A 11 0.84 1.68 -18.11
N THR A 12 0.17 1.29 -17.01
CA THR A 12 -1.25 1.52 -16.77
C THR A 12 -1.48 2.03 -15.34
N PRO A 13 -1.08 3.28 -15.02
CA PRO A 13 -1.16 3.81 -13.66
C PRO A 13 -2.60 3.82 -13.14
N CYS A 14 -2.88 3.03 -12.10
CA CYS A 14 -4.21 2.90 -11.50
C CYS A 14 -4.24 3.20 -9.99
N LEU A 15 -3.11 3.59 -9.40
CA LEU A 15 -3.03 3.87 -7.98
C LEU A 15 -3.72 5.20 -7.65
N ASP A 16 -4.94 5.14 -7.12
CA ASP A 16 -5.67 6.30 -6.63
C ASP A 16 -5.12 6.78 -5.27
N PRO A 17 -4.68 8.05 -5.14
CA PRO A 17 -4.26 8.63 -3.87
C PRO A 17 -5.28 8.48 -2.72
N ALA A 18 -6.57 8.61 -3.01
CA ALA A 18 -7.62 8.51 -2.02
C ALA A 18 -7.79 7.08 -1.50
N MET A 19 -7.66 6.09 -2.38
CA MET A 19 -7.67 4.67 -2.01
C MET A 19 -6.46 4.33 -1.13
N GLY A 20 -5.25 4.70 -1.57
CA GLY A 20 -4.02 4.44 -0.81
C GLY A 20 -4.02 5.11 0.56
N ARG A 21 -4.54 6.35 0.65
CA ARG A 21 -4.68 7.06 1.93
C ARG A 21 -5.74 6.46 2.83
N SER A 22 -6.85 5.96 2.26
CA SER A 22 -7.88 5.25 3.03
C SER A 22 -7.35 3.96 3.63
N LEU A 23 -6.56 3.19 2.87
CA LEU A 23 -5.90 1.99 3.36
C LEU A 23 -4.88 2.31 4.48
N CYS A 24 -4.05 3.34 4.26
CA CYS A 24 -3.11 3.84 5.25
C CYS A 24 -3.84 4.19 6.57
N ASN A 25 -4.94 4.94 6.50
CA ASN A 25 -5.71 5.30 7.69
C ASN A 25 -6.34 4.06 8.37
N ALA A 26 -6.86 3.09 7.61
CA ALA A 26 -7.47 1.88 8.14
C ALA A 26 -6.46 1.00 8.92
N TRP A 27 -5.20 1.00 8.50
CA TRP A 27 -4.11 0.28 9.18
C TRP A 27 -3.37 1.13 10.22
N GLY A 28 -3.87 2.33 10.54
CA GLY A 28 -3.20 3.25 11.47
C GLY A 28 -1.82 3.69 10.99
N GLY A 29 -1.62 3.68 9.67
CA GLY A 29 -0.37 4.03 9.02
C GLY A 29 -0.05 5.53 9.08
N GLY A 30 1.24 5.85 9.01
CA GLY A 30 1.74 7.20 9.16
C GLY A 30 1.73 8.04 7.88
N ALA A 31 2.90 8.52 7.49
CA ALA A 31 3.07 9.29 6.27
C ALA A 31 2.85 8.40 5.03
N PHE A 32 2.00 8.86 4.12
CA PHE A 32 1.80 8.22 2.82
C PHE A 32 2.62 8.99 1.78
N THR A 33 3.58 8.31 1.18
CA THR A 33 4.59 8.91 0.30
C THR A 33 4.47 8.29 -1.08
N PHE A 34 4.35 9.11 -2.12
CA PHE A 34 4.46 8.62 -3.49
C PHE A 34 5.93 8.34 -3.84
N LEU A 35 6.19 7.11 -4.29
CA LEU A 35 7.47 6.74 -4.91
C LEU A 35 7.43 7.05 -6.41
N ALA A 36 6.26 6.87 -7.03
CA ALA A 36 5.96 7.28 -8.39
C ALA A 36 4.46 7.64 -8.48
N MET A 37 4.16 8.83 -9.02
CA MET A 37 2.78 9.34 -9.07
C MET A 37 1.85 8.37 -9.78
N ASN A 38 0.74 8.00 -9.13
CA ASN A 38 -0.26 7.03 -9.59
C ASN A 38 0.26 5.62 -9.91
N VAL A 39 1.52 5.31 -9.58
CA VAL A 39 2.14 4.00 -9.86
C VAL A 39 2.52 3.29 -8.58
N ALA A 40 3.24 3.98 -7.69
CA ALA A 40 3.75 3.38 -6.47
C ALA A 40 3.73 4.36 -5.31
N ALA A 41 3.35 3.87 -4.14
CA ALA A 41 3.39 4.63 -2.90
C ALA A 41 3.71 3.71 -1.72
N GLU A 42 4.18 4.30 -0.63
CA GLU A 42 4.48 3.57 0.59
C GLU A 42 3.98 4.31 1.83
N PHE A 43 3.76 3.53 2.88
CA PHE A 43 3.50 4.04 4.22
C PHE A 43 3.97 3.05 5.28
N GLN A 44 4.20 3.56 6.49
CA GLN A 44 4.65 2.75 7.62
C GLN A 44 3.50 2.42 8.56
N VAL A 45 3.51 1.20 9.10
CA VAL A 45 2.59 0.71 10.13
C VAL A 45 3.39 0.11 11.30
N ALA A 46 2.88 0.25 12.53
CA ALA A 46 3.59 -0.25 13.70
C ALA A 46 3.72 -1.79 13.70
N GLU A 47 2.65 -2.47 13.28
CA GLU A 47 2.48 -3.92 13.27
C GLU A 47 1.90 -4.38 11.94
N ALA A 48 2.14 -5.64 11.57
CA ALA A 48 1.58 -6.21 10.35
C ALA A 48 0.04 -6.35 10.48
N PRO A 49 -0.76 -5.84 9.53
CA PRO A 49 -2.21 -5.92 9.58
C PRO A 49 -2.70 -7.37 9.56
N GLY A 50 -3.59 -7.73 10.50
CA GLY A 50 -4.15 -9.09 10.56
C GLY A 50 -5.02 -9.47 9.35
N ASN A 51 -5.54 -8.48 8.62
CA ASN A 51 -6.33 -8.66 7.41
C ASN A 51 -5.53 -8.43 6.11
N PHE A 52 -4.20 -8.47 6.16
CA PHE A 52 -3.35 -8.16 5.01
C PHE A 52 -3.71 -8.97 3.75
N TRP A 53 -3.82 -10.29 3.86
CA TRP A 53 -4.10 -11.16 2.70
C TRP A 53 -5.48 -10.92 2.09
N GLN A 54 -6.49 -10.62 2.91
CA GLN A 54 -7.82 -10.28 2.42
C GLN A 54 -7.78 -8.97 1.61
N VAL A 55 -7.15 -7.94 2.17
CA VAL A 55 -7.05 -6.64 1.49
C VAL A 55 -6.16 -6.74 0.25
N TRP A 56 -5.08 -7.53 0.31
CA TRP A 56 -4.25 -7.83 -0.85
C TRP A 56 -5.09 -8.39 -1.99
N GLU A 57 -5.95 -9.38 -1.74
CA GLU A 57 -6.83 -9.97 -2.74
C GLU A 57 -7.84 -8.95 -3.30
N GLU A 58 -8.42 -8.11 -2.44
CA GLU A 58 -9.31 -7.02 -2.87
C GLU A 58 -8.58 -6.01 -3.78
N MET A 59 -7.33 -5.68 -3.47
CA MET A 59 -6.52 -4.76 -4.30
C MET A 59 -6.08 -5.37 -5.63
N GLN A 60 -5.87 -6.70 -5.69
CA GLN A 60 -5.56 -7.37 -6.97
C GLN A 60 -6.66 -7.13 -8.01
N GLY A 61 -7.93 -7.09 -7.58
CA GLY A 61 -9.06 -6.77 -8.46
C GLY A 61 -9.01 -5.37 -9.07
N LEU A 62 -8.23 -4.46 -8.48
CA LEU A 62 -8.01 -3.09 -8.93
C LEU A 62 -6.69 -2.94 -9.72
N GLY A 63 -5.93 -4.02 -9.91
CA GLY A 63 -4.61 -3.98 -10.54
C GLY A 63 -3.51 -3.38 -9.64
N VAL A 64 -3.77 -3.30 -8.33
CA VAL A 64 -2.83 -2.81 -7.34
C VAL A 64 -2.32 -3.97 -6.50
N ASP A 65 -1.01 -4.11 -6.45
CA ASP A 65 -0.32 -5.08 -5.61
C ASP A 65 0.14 -4.44 -4.29
N LEU A 66 0.18 -5.25 -3.23
CA LEU A 66 0.63 -4.84 -1.91
C LEU A 66 1.78 -5.71 -1.45
N ALA A 67 2.87 -5.07 -1.02
CA ALA A 67 3.97 -5.72 -0.33
C ALA A 67 4.04 -5.21 1.11
N ILE A 68 4.32 -6.10 2.06
CA ILE A 68 4.62 -5.74 3.45
C ILE A 68 5.94 -6.36 3.87
N GLN A 69 6.81 -5.56 4.47
CA GLN A 69 8.14 -5.97 4.92
C GLN A 69 8.50 -5.29 6.24
N PRO A 70 9.30 -5.92 7.12
CA PRO A 70 9.91 -5.23 8.25
C PRO A 70 10.62 -3.97 7.75
N THR A 71 10.42 -2.84 8.43
CA THR A 71 11.06 -1.56 8.02
C THR A 71 12.57 -1.62 8.21
N GLU A 72 13.03 -2.36 9.21
CA GLU A 72 14.44 -2.66 9.41
C GLU A 72 14.73 -4.04 8.80
N GLY A 73 15.69 -4.10 7.89
CA GLY A 73 16.14 -5.31 7.20
C GLY A 73 17.34 -5.96 7.87
#